data_AF-A0A1A8WT79-F1
#
_entry.id   AF-A0A1A8WT79-F1
#
_cell.length_a   1.000
_cell.length_b   1.000
_cell.length_c   1.000
_cell.angle_alpha   90.00
_cell.angle_beta   90.00
_cell.angle_gamma   90.00
#
_symmetry.space_group_name_H-M   'P 1'
#
loop_
_entity.id
_entity.type
_entity.pdbx_description
1 polymer ?
#
loop_
_entity_poly.entity_id
_entity_poly.type
_entity_poly.pdbx_seq_one_letter_code
_entity_poly.pdbx_strand_id
1 'polypeptide(L)'
;MYARAGRIDKKQEILKQFEQGEFSHCDESVKTLKDIEIKHNDLYNIGCSIEKAYKYAALTHSGGVEKNLCEYFNEWVNGKKKNYTSNGENCDKVQLWEYYIENMCITLGNSSDPKNWCTRTILTYKCKNFFPYVTGFVISFFVMATVATAFFFLYNSTTIKNLLLGCINKNETIRKYLCKRGLQNFLEYSENIDTHFLNRRINLSYHTEENY
;
A
#
# COMPACT_ATOMS: atom_id res chain seq x y z
N MET A 1 -13.87 -5.28 -68.04
CA MET A 1 -13.46 -5.46 -66.63
C MET A 1 -12.66 -4.24 -66.22
N TYR A 2 -13.31 -3.24 -65.63
CA TYR A 2 -12.62 -2.06 -65.10
C TYR A 2 -12.26 -2.33 -63.64
N ALA A 3 -10.96 -2.37 -63.35
CA ALA A 3 -10.44 -2.43 -61.99
C ALA A 3 -10.89 -1.17 -61.25
N ARG A 4 -11.71 -1.36 -60.20
CA ARG A 4 -12.08 -0.30 -59.25
C ARG A 4 -10.82 0.03 -58.45
N ALA A 5 -10.18 1.15 -58.77
CA ALA A 5 -9.11 1.71 -57.94
C ALA A 5 -9.62 1.77 -56.49
N GLY A 6 -8.93 1.06 -55.59
CA GLY A 6 -9.32 0.95 -54.19
C GLY A 6 -9.33 2.32 -53.54
N ARG A 7 -10.49 2.75 -53.03
CA ARG A 7 -10.54 3.81 -52.02
C ARG A 7 -9.69 3.32 -50.84
N ILE A 8 -8.53 3.93 -50.63
CA ILE A 8 -7.90 3.89 -49.31
C ILE A 8 -8.93 4.45 -48.35
N ASP A 9 -9.25 3.69 -47.30
CA ASP A 9 -10.22 4.11 -46.29
C ASP A 9 -9.69 5.40 -45.63
N LYS A 10 -10.50 6.45 -45.58
CA LYS A 10 -10.14 7.76 -45.01
C LYS A 10 -9.64 7.63 -43.56
N LYS A 11 -10.12 6.62 -42.84
CA LYS A 11 -9.58 6.23 -41.53
C LYS A 11 -8.10 5.86 -41.61
N GLN A 12 -7.70 5.03 -42.56
CA GLN A 12 -6.30 4.59 -42.73
C GLN A 12 -5.37 5.76 -43.06
N GLU A 13 -5.85 6.74 -43.83
CA GLU A 13 -5.09 7.96 -44.13
C GLU A 13 -4.83 8.77 -42.86
N ILE A 14 -5.85 9.00 -42.03
CA ILE A 14 -5.71 9.69 -40.74
C ILE A 14 -4.76 8.94 -39.81
N LEU A 15 -4.90 7.61 -39.70
CA LEU A 15 -4.02 6.80 -38.87
C LEU A 15 -2.56 6.87 -39.35
N LYS A 16 -2.34 6.94 -40.67
CA LYS A 16 -1.00 7.14 -41.24
C LYS A 16 -0.42 8.50 -40.84
N GLN A 17 -1.23 9.56 -40.81
CA GLN A 17 -0.80 10.88 -40.33
C GLN A 17 -0.41 10.86 -38.85
N PHE A 18 -1.12 10.11 -38.01
CA PHE A 18 -0.74 9.93 -36.60
C PHE A 18 0.63 9.24 -36.46
N GLU A 19 0.97 8.31 -37.36
CA GLU A 19 2.28 7.63 -37.36
C GLU A 19 3.42 8.52 -37.91
N GLN A 20 3.14 9.38 -38.89
CA GLN A 20 4.17 10.15 -39.60
C GLN A 20 4.69 11.36 -38.82
N GLY A 21 3.92 11.89 -37.85
CA GLY A 21 4.46 12.78 -36.82
C GLY A 21 5.14 14.07 -37.33
N GLU A 22 4.73 14.60 -38.49
CA GLU A 22 5.27 15.84 -39.10
C GLU A 22 4.79 17.14 -38.40
N PHE A 23 4.26 17.05 -37.19
CA PHE A 23 3.82 18.19 -36.40
C PHE A 23 4.91 18.57 -35.40
N SER A 24 5.26 19.86 -35.33
CA SER A 24 6.38 20.32 -34.51
C SER A 24 6.04 20.38 -33.00
N HIS A 25 7.05 20.07 -32.20
CA HIS A 25 7.16 20.20 -30.74
C HIS A 25 6.22 19.35 -29.86
N CYS A 26 6.86 18.62 -28.93
CA CYS A 26 6.22 17.78 -27.92
C CYS A 26 6.31 18.45 -26.54
N ASP A 27 5.91 19.72 -26.45
CA ASP A 27 6.12 20.53 -25.25
C ASP A 27 5.41 19.98 -24.01
N GLU A 28 4.21 19.41 -24.17
CA GLU A 28 3.46 18.85 -23.05
C GLU A 28 4.05 17.52 -22.59
N SER A 29 4.48 16.69 -23.53
CA SER A 29 5.22 15.46 -23.28
C SER A 29 6.55 15.77 -22.61
N VAL A 30 7.27 16.78 -23.07
CA VAL A 30 8.54 17.25 -22.47
C VAL A 30 8.32 17.72 -21.03
N LYS A 31 7.17 18.33 -20.70
CA LYS A 31 6.87 18.74 -19.32
C LYS A 31 6.50 17.56 -18.43
N THR A 32 5.63 16.68 -18.91
CA THR A 32 5.01 15.61 -18.12
C THR A 32 5.81 14.30 -18.07
N LEU A 33 6.69 14.08 -19.05
CA LEU A 33 7.44 12.84 -19.23
C LEU A 33 8.97 13.02 -19.12
N LYS A 34 9.44 14.20 -18.69
CA LYS A 34 10.87 14.52 -18.67
C LYS A 34 11.71 13.54 -17.84
N ASP A 35 11.16 13.11 -16.72
CA ASP A 35 11.79 12.21 -15.76
C ASP A 35 11.99 10.79 -16.30
N ILE A 36 11.20 10.39 -17.30
CA ILE A 36 11.31 9.09 -17.95
C ILE A 36 12.08 9.10 -19.27
N GLU A 37 12.49 10.27 -19.78
CA GLU A 37 13.22 10.40 -21.06
C GLU A 37 14.45 9.48 -21.13
N ILE A 38 15.21 9.37 -20.04
CA ILE A 38 16.44 8.57 -19.99
C ILE A 38 16.15 7.08 -19.78
N LYS A 39 15.24 6.74 -18.86
CA LYS A 39 15.01 5.35 -18.41
C LYS A 39 13.97 4.61 -19.24
N HIS A 40 12.98 5.32 -19.78
CA HIS A 40 11.88 4.78 -20.59
C HIS A 40 11.72 5.63 -21.85
N ASN A 41 12.81 5.77 -22.60
CA ASN A 41 12.84 6.54 -23.84
C ASN A 41 11.79 6.05 -24.86
N ASP A 42 11.47 4.75 -24.85
CA ASP A 42 10.40 4.19 -25.66
C ASP A 42 9.02 4.79 -25.32
N LEU A 43 8.68 4.86 -24.03
CA LEU A 43 7.44 5.48 -23.55
C LEU A 43 7.42 6.98 -23.79
N TYR A 44 8.56 7.66 -23.60
CA TYR A 44 8.71 9.08 -23.90
C TYR A 44 8.43 9.38 -25.39
N ASN A 45 9.02 8.60 -26.30
CA ASN A 45 8.80 8.75 -27.74
C ASN A 45 7.34 8.46 -28.14
N ILE A 46 6.71 7.48 -27.49
CA ILE A 46 5.27 7.22 -27.66
C ILE A 46 4.46 8.44 -27.21
N GLY A 47 4.75 9.01 -26.04
CA GLY A 47 4.07 10.21 -25.53
C GLY A 47 4.16 11.38 -26.50
N CYS A 48 5.36 11.68 -26.98
CA CYS A 48 5.59 12.71 -27.99
C CYS A 48 4.80 12.45 -29.29
N SER A 49 4.73 11.20 -29.75
CA SER A 49 3.91 10.82 -30.91
C SER A 49 2.42 11.06 -30.66
N ILE A 50 1.94 10.75 -29.45
CA ILE A 50 0.54 10.97 -29.05
C ILE A 50 0.21 12.46 -29.02
N GLU A 51 1.07 13.30 -28.46
CA GLU A 51 0.85 14.76 -28.44
C GLU A 51 0.75 15.33 -29.86
N LYS A 52 1.64 14.91 -30.76
CA LYS A 52 1.61 15.34 -32.17
C LYS A 52 0.31 14.92 -32.86
N ALA A 53 -0.07 13.65 -32.71
CA ALA A 53 -1.31 13.13 -33.26
C ALA A 53 -2.54 13.87 -32.69
N TYR A 54 -2.52 14.18 -31.39
CA TYR A 54 -3.59 14.92 -30.73
C TYR A 54 -3.73 16.35 -31.28
N LYS A 55 -2.62 17.08 -31.47
CA LYS A 55 -2.62 18.42 -32.06
C LYS A 55 -3.14 18.41 -33.49
N TYR A 56 -2.67 17.47 -34.31
CA TYR A 56 -3.18 17.30 -35.68
C TYR A 56 -4.68 17.01 -35.69
N ALA A 57 -5.12 16.13 -34.79
CA ALA A 57 -6.51 15.77 -34.70
C ALA A 57 -7.37 16.98 -34.27
N ALA A 58 -6.95 17.73 -33.26
CA ALA A 58 -7.64 18.96 -32.84
C ALA A 58 -7.82 19.95 -34.00
N LEU A 59 -6.76 20.22 -34.77
CA LEU A 59 -6.80 21.13 -35.91
C LEU A 59 -7.76 20.64 -37.01
N THR A 60 -7.72 19.35 -37.33
CA THR A 60 -8.57 18.74 -38.36
C THR A 60 -10.04 18.71 -37.93
N HIS A 61 -10.30 18.49 -36.64
CA HIS A 61 -11.63 18.52 -36.06
C HIS A 61 -12.24 19.93 -36.13
N SER A 62 -11.49 20.96 -35.73
CA SER A 62 -11.93 22.35 -35.79
C SER A 62 -12.23 22.83 -37.22
N GLY A 63 -11.58 22.25 -38.23
CA GLY A 63 -11.89 22.48 -39.64
C GLY A 63 -13.23 21.88 -40.11
N GLY A 64 -13.95 21.13 -39.26
CA GLY A 64 -15.22 20.49 -39.58
C GLY A 64 -15.11 19.31 -40.55
N VAL A 65 -13.89 18.81 -40.78
CA VAL A 65 -13.59 17.86 -41.86
C VAL A 65 -14.06 16.44 -41.49
N GLU A 66 -13.81 16.00 -40.24
CA GLU A 66 -14.11 14.64 -39.81
C GLU A 66 -14.78 14.55 -38.43
N LYS A 67 -15.98 13.95 -38.37
CA LYS A 67 -16.73 13.76 -37.12
C LYS A 67 -16.17 12.65 -36.22
N ASN A 68 -15.51 11.64 -36.81
CA ASN A 68 -15.06 10.44 -36.09
C ASN A 68 -13.60 10.54 -35.60
N LEU A 69 -13.01 11.72 -35.63
CA LEU A 69 -11.58 11.88 -35.40
C LEU A 69 -11.13 11.53 -33.98
N CYS A 70 -11.97 11.85 -32.98
CA CYS A 70 -11.71 11.45 -31.60
C CYS A 70 -11.78 9.93 -31.41
N GLU A 71 -12.68 9.25 -32.14
CA GLU A 71 -12.76 7.78 -32.13
C GLU A 71 -11.49 7.16 -32.70
N TYR A 72 -11.02 7.66 -33.86
CA TYR A 72 -9.79 7.17 -34.48
C TYR A 72 -8.56 7.44 -33.61
N PHE A 73 -8.49 8.61 -32.97
CA PHE A 73 -7.43 8.92 -32.02
C PHE A 73 -7.44 7.95 -30.85
N ASN A 74 -8.60 7.71 -30.23
CA ASN A 74 -8.72 6.76 -29.11
C ASN A 74 -8.33 5.34 -29.48
N GLU A 75 -8.80 4.85 -30.63
CA GLU A 75 -8.44 3.52 -31.15
C GLU A 75 -6.92 3.41 -31.36
N TRP A 76 -6.32 4.42 -31.97
CA TRP A 76 -4.89 4.46 -32.23
C TRP A 76 -4.06 4.47 -30.94
N VAL A 77 -4.41 5.33 -29.97
CA VAL A 77 -3.71 5.38 -28.68
C VAL A 77 -3.87 4.08 -27.90
N ASN A 78 -5.05 3.46 -27.92
CA ASN A 78 -5.26 2.14 -27.31
C ASN A 78 -4.46 1.04 -28.02
N GLY A 79 -4.27 1.13 -29.34
CA GLY A 79 -3.34 0.29 -30.09
C GLY A 79 -1.89 0.45 -29.61
N LYS A 80 -1.43 1.70 -29.42
CA LYS A 80 -0.11 1.98 -28.83
C LYS A 80 0.01 1.40 -27.41
N LYS A 81 -1.01 1.56 -26.56
CA LYS A 81 -1.05 0.96 -25.21
C LYS A 81 -0.90 -0.56 -25.27
N LYS A 82 -1.69 -1.21 -26.13
CA LYS A 82 -1.66 -2.66 -26.33
C LYS A 82 -0.27 -3.14 -26.75
N ASN A 83 0.37 -2.48 -27.70
CA ASN A 83 1.70 -2.87 -28.15
C ASN A 83 2.76 -2.65 -27.07
N TYR A 84 2.72 -1.51 -26.37
CA TYR A 84 3.68 -1.19 -25.32
C TYR A 84 3.59 -2.18 -24.14
N THR A 85 2.37 -2.48 -23.70
CA THR A 85 2.09 -3.31 -22.51
C THR A 85 2.05 -4.81 -22.77
N SER A 86 2.33 -5.26 -24.01
CA SER A 86 2.14 -6.65 -24.41
C SER A 86 0.71 -7.13 -24.15
N ASN A 87 -0.28 -6.36 -24.61
CA ASN A 87 -1.70 -6.61 -24.41
C ASN A 87 -2.10 -6.74 -22.93
N GLY A 88 -1.45 -5.97 -22.06
CA GLY A 88 -1.67 -5.99 -20.62
C GLY A 88 -0.94 -7.09 -19.84
N GLU A 89 -0.15 -7.92 -20.51
CA GLU A 89 0.63 -8.98 -19.84
C GLU A 89 1.77 -8.40 -18.99
N ASN A 90 2.39 -7.30 -19.45
CA ASN A 90 3.46 -6.64 -18.73
C ASN A 90 2.91 -5.58 -17.76
N CYS A 91 2.75 -5.95 -16.50
CA CYS A 91 2.15 -5.10 -15.46
C CYS A 91 2.96 -3.82 -15.17
N ASP A 92 4.30 -3.90 -15.16
CA ASP A 92 5.14 -2.72 -14.92
C ASP A 92 4.92 -1.67 -16.02
N LYS A 93 4.83 -2.12 -17.28
CA LYS A 93 4.52 -1.25 -18.42
C LYS A 93 3.09 -0.72 -18.38
N VAL A 94 2.13 -1.50 -17.90
CA VAL A 94 0.75 -1.01 -17.69
C VAL A 94 0.76 0.14 -16.67
N GLN A 95 1.44 -0.03 -15.53
CA GLN A 95 1.53 1.00 -14.50
C GLN A 95 2.23 2.27 -15.01
N LEU A 96 3.33 2.12 -15.74
CA LEU A 96 4.02 3.25 -16.37
C LEU A 96 3.11 3.99 -17.36
N TRP A 97 2.38 3.26 -18.20
CA TRP A 97 1.45 3.87 -19.15
C TRP A 97 0.36 4.69 -18.44
N GLU A 98 -0.26 4.10 -17.41
CA GLU A 98 -1.33 4.76 -16.65
C GLU A 98 -0.84 6.01 -15.94
N TYR A 99 0.36 5.94 -15.34
CA TYR A 99 0.91 7.08 -14.62
C TYR A 99 1.37 8.22 -15.55
N TYR A 100 1.98 7.90 -16.69
CA TYR A 100 2.60 8.91 -17.55
C TYR A 100 1.70 9.31 -18.72
N ILE A 101 1.24 8.35 -19.51
CA ILE A 101 0.56 8.64 -20.78
C ILE A 101 -0.89 9.08 -20.55
N GLU A 102 -1.63 8.44 -19.64
CA GLU A 102 -3.01 8.84 -19.38
C GLU A 102 -3.08 10.23 -18.72
N ASN A 103 -2.19 10.50 -17.76
CA ASN A 103 -2.08 11.84 -17.15
C ASN A 103 -1.69 12.92 -18.18
N MET A 104 -0.73 12.63 -19.06
CA MET A 104 -0.38 13.54 -20.16
C MET A 104 -1.59 13.81 -21.08
N CYS A 105 -2.36 12.77 -21.44
CA CYS A 105 -3.56 12.94 -22.27
C CYS A 105 -4.62 13.83 -21.61
N ILE A 106 -4.78 13.74 -20.28
CA ILE A 106 -5.67 14.63 -19.52
C ILE A 106 -5.19 16.09 -19.62
N THR A 107 -3.88 16.32 -19.47
CA THR A 107 -3.30 17.67 -19.60
C THR A 107 -3.53 18.25 -20.99
N LEU A 108 -3.31 17.45 -22.04
CA LEU A 108 -3.60 17.83 -23.43
C LEU A 108 -5.09 18.15 -23.66
N GLY A 109 -5.99 17.38 -23.04
CA GLY A 109 -7.43 17.66 -22.99
C GLY A 109 -7.71 19.07 -22.47
N ASN A 110 -7.14 19.38 -21.31
CA ASN A 110 -7.40 20.64 -20.60
C ASN A 110 -6.75 21.87 -21.23
N SER A 111 -5.63 21.70 -21.94
CA SER A 111 -4.89 22.80 -22.60
C SER A 111 -5.34 23.07 -24.03
N SER A 112 -6.15 22.19 -24.63
CA SER A 112 -6.64 22.33 -26.00
C SER A 112 -7.74 23.38 -26.17
N ASP A 113 -7.91 23.87 -27.40
CA ASP A 113 -9.02 24.71 -27.83
C ASP A 113 -9.71 24.08 -29.06
N PRO A 114 -10.99 23.65 -28.96
CA PRO A 114 -11.81 23.69 -27.75
C PRO A 114 -11.34 22.70 -26.68
N LYS A 115 -11.47 23.10 -25.40
CA LYS A 115 -11.09 22.25 -24.26
C LYS A 115 -11.82 20.93 -24.32
N ASN A 116 -11.09 19.84 -24.06
CA ASN A 116 -11.61 18.48 -24.02
C ASN A 116 -12.35 18.06 -25.30
N TRP A 117 -11.91 18.54 -26.46
CA TRP A 117 -12.50 18.18 -27.76
C TRP A 117 -12.55 16.65 -27.98
N CYS A 118 -11.63 15.91 -27.36
CA CYS A 118 -11.64 14.46 -27.35
C CYS A 118 -11.49 13.89 -25.94
N THR A 119 -12.53 13.19 -25.47
CA THR A 119 -12.47 12.43 -24.23
C THR A 119 -11.80 11.08 -24.47
N ARG A 120 -10.81 10.73 -23.63
CA ARG A 120 -10.11 9.45 -23.73
C ARG A 120 -11.01 8.28 -23.32
N THR A 121 -11.07 7.26 -24.17
CA THR A 121 -11.67 5.97 -23.84
C THR A 121 -10.56 5.01 -23.45
N ILE A 122 -10.38 4.81 -22.15
CA ILE A 122 -9.25 4.08 -21.59
C ILE A 122 -9.52 2.58 -21.65
N LEU A 123 -8.57 1.83 -22.23
CA LEU A 123 -8.56 0.38 -22.13
C LEU A 123 -7.86 -0.05 -20.85
N THR A 124 -8.62 -0.57 -19.87
CA THR A 124 -8.09 -0.99 -18.56
C THR A 124 -7.60 -2.44 -18.60
N TYR A 125 -6.39 -2.69 -18.09
CA TYR A 125 -5.87 -4.04 -17.90
C TYR A 125 -5.87 -4.39 -16.41
N LYS A 126 -6.32 -5.61 -16.07
CA LYS A 126 -6.27 -6.10 -14.69
C LYS A 126 -4.89 -6.66 -14.40
N CYS A 127 -4.02 -5.84 -13.84
CA CYS A 127 -2.79 -6.32 -13.26
C CYS A 127 -3.10 -7.03 -11.94
N LYS A 128 -2.80 -8.33 -11.86
CA LYS A 128 -2.66 -8.97 -10.55
C LYS A 128 -1.35 -8.45 -9.99
N ASN A 129 -1.41 -7.43 -9.14
CA ASN A 129 -0.28 -6.97 -8.36
C ASN A 129 0.28 -8.15 -7.54
N PHE A 130 1.18 -8.92 -8.14
CA PHE A 130 2.09 -9.76 -7.40
C PHE A 130 3.18 -8.80 -6.91
N PHE A 131 2.94 -8.20 -5.74
CA PHE A 131 4.03 -7.78 -4.87
C PHE A 131 4.31 -8.94 -3.89
N PRO A 132 4.85 -10.11 -4.31
CA PRO A 132 5.15 -11.19 -3.39
C PRO A 132 6.15 -10.73 -2.31
N TYR A 133 7.00 -9.77 -2.65
CA TYR A 133 7.99 -9.13 -1.78
C TYR A 133 7.35 -8.34 -0.64
N VAL A 134 6.29 -7.57 -0.88
CA VAL A 134 5.64 -6.74 0.17
C VAL A 134 4.99 -7.63 1.24
N THR A 135 4.35 -8.73 0.83
CA THR A 135 3.85 -9.74 1.78
C THR A 135 4.96 -10.37 2.62
N GLY A 136 6.09 -10.72 2.02
CA GLY A 136 7.22 -11.32 2.74
C GLY A 136 7.84 -10.39 3.79
N PHE A 137 8.08 -9.12 3.44
CA PHE A 137 8.61 -8.13 4.38
C PHE A 137 7.62 -7.84 5.51
N VAL A 138 6.34 -7.69 5.20
CA VAL A 138 5.31 -7.42 6.21
C VAL A 138 5.18 -8.59 7.18
N ILE A 139 5.13 -9.83 6.69
CA ILE A 139 5.08 -11.04 7.53
C ILE A 139 6.35 -11.15 8.40
N SER A 140 7.53 -10.91 7.82
CA SER A 140 8.81 -10.92 8.54
C SER A 140 8.85 -9.86 9.66
N PHE A 141 8.37 -8.65 9.39
CA PHE A 141 8.25 -7.59 10.39
C PHE A 141 7.30 -7.97 11.52
N PHE A 142 6.15 -8.57 11.22
CA PHE A 142 5.22 -9.05 12.25
C PHE A 142 5.84 -10.16 13.11
N VAL A 143 6.55 -11.11 12.50
CA VAL A 143 7.26 -12.17 13.25
C VAL A 143 8.35 -11.57 14.15
N MET A 144 9.18 -10.66 13.64
CA MET A 144 10.19 -9.98 14.47
C MET A 144 9.58 -9.16 15.62
N ALA A 145 8.48 -8.44 15.35
CA ALA A 145 7.80 -7.65 16.37
C ALA A 145 7.20 -8.52 17.47
N THR A 146 6.56 -9.65 17.12
CA THR A 146 6.00 -10.59 18.10
C THR A 146 7.08 -11.21 18.98
N VAL A 147 8.20 -11.62 18.39
CA VAL A 147 9.36 -12.16 19.11
C VAL A 147 9.98 -11.11 20.04
N ALA A 148 10.22 -9.89 19.56
CA ALA A 148 10.77 -8.80 20.38
C ALA A 148 9.84 -8.43 21.55
N THR A 149 8.53 -8.43 21.32
CA THR A 149 7.52 -8.17 22.35
C THR A 149 7.54 -9.27 23.41
N ALA A 150 7.59 -10.54 23.01
CA ALA A 150 7.70 -11.68 23.94
C ALA A 150 8.99 -11.61 24.77
N PHE A 151 10.13 -11.33 24.14
CA PHE A 151 11.40 -11.13 24.85
C PHE A 151 11.34 -9.95 25.82
N PHE A 152 10.69 -8.84 25.46
CA PHE A 152 10.50 -7.70 26.36
C PHE A 152 9.71 -8.09 27.62
N PHE A 153 8.64 -8.87 27.48
CA PHE A 153 7.85 -9.36 28.63
C PHE A 153 8.62 -10.38 29.48
N LEU A 154 9.39 -11.29 28.86
CA LEU A 154 10.20 -12.28 29.58
C LEU A 154 11.39 -11.64 30.30
N TYR A 155 12.08 -10.70 29.64
CA TYR A 155 13.23 -9.98 30.21
C TYR A 155 12.78 -9.05 31.34
N ASN A 156 11.63 -8.38 31.19
CA ASN A 156 11.03 -7.52 32.20
C ASN A 156 10.25 -8.31 33.27
N SER A 157 10.84 -9.41 33.73
CA SER A 157 10.31 -10.28 34.79
C SER A 157 10.09 -9.53 36.12
N THR A 158 10.70 -8.36 36.32
CA THR A 158 10.42 -7.42 37.41
C THR A 158 9.04 -6.78 37.29
N THR A 159 8.57 -6.41 36.10
CA THR A 159 7.23 -5.80 35.91
C THR A 159 6.11 -6.82 36.13
N ILE A 160 6.27 -8.04 35.63
CA ILE A 160 5.30 -9.13 35.86
C ILE A 160 5.32 -9.57 37.32
N LYS A 161 6.49 -9.68 37.95
CA LYS A 161 6.61 -9.93 39.40
C LYS A 161 5.95 -8.82 40.22
N ASN A 162 6.12 -7.56 39.87
CA ASN A 162 5.51 -6.43 40.57
C ASN A 162 3.99 -6.37 40.38
N LEU A 163 3.48 -6.71 39.19
CA LEU A 163 2.04 -6.85 38.95
C LEU A 163 1.42 -8.00 39.72
N LEU A 164 2.09 -9.17 39.76
CA LEU A 164 1.65 -10.32 40.55
C LEU A 164 1.71 -10.04 42.05
N LEU A 165 2.81 -9.45 42.55
CA LEU A 165 2.95 -9.03 43.94
C LEU A 165 1.92 -7.96 44.31
N GLY A 166 1.66 -7.00 43.43
CA GLY A 166 0.62 -5.99 43.63
C GLY A 166 -0.79 -6.59 43.68
N CYS A 167 -1.09 -7.60 42.86
CA CYS A 167 -2.35 -8.34 42.90
C CYS A 167 -2.51 -9.16 44.19
N ILE A 168 -1.41 -9.77 44.67
CA ILE A 168 -1.37 -10.49 45.96
C ILE A 168 -1.54 -9.51 47.13
N ASN A 169 -0.90 -8.33 47.10
CA ASN A 169 -0.98 -7.34 48.16
C ASN A 169 -2.35 -6.63 48.22
N LYS A 170 -3.02 -6.45 47.08
CA LYS A 170 -4.41 -5.95 47.02
C LYS A 170 -5.40 -6.88 47.75
N ASN A 171 -4.99 -8.13 47.97
CA ASN A 171 -5.76 -9.14 48.70
C ASN A 171 -5.54 -9.07 50.22
N GLU A 172 -4.68 -8.18 50.75
CA GLU A 172 -4.50 -7.99 52.20
C GLU A 172 -5.78 -7.48 52.89
N THR A 173 -6.61 -6.69 52.20
CA THR A 173 -7.92 -6.28 52.74
C THR A 173 -8.82 -7.49 52.97
N ILE A 174 -8.82 -8.46 52.04
CA ILE A 174 -9.60 -9.70 52.13
C ILE A 174 -9.01 -10.64 53.18
N ARG A 175 -7.68 -10.67 53.34
CA ARG A 175 -6.99 -11.44 54.39
C ARG A 175 -7.31 -10.94 55.80
N LYS A 176 -7.49 -9.63 55.99
CA LYS A 176 -7.95 -9.04 57.27
C LYS A 176 -9.36 -9.48 57.67
N TYR A 177 -10.25 -9.67 56.68
CA TYR A 177 -11.61 -10.17 56.93
C TYR A 177 -11.68 -11.70 57.09
N LEU A 178 -10.88 -12.45 56.33
CA LEU A 178 -10.84 -13.92 56.44
C LEU A 178 -10.11 -14.41 57.70
N CYS A 179 -9.07 -13.73 58.17
CA CYS A 179 -8.38 -14.10 59.41
C CYS A 179 -9.24 -13.86 60.66
N LYS A 180 -10.11 -12.84 60.64
CA LYS A 180 -11.06 -12.59 61.74
C LYS A 180 -12.19 -13.63 61.80
N ARG A 181 -12.67 -14.10 60.63
CA ARG A 181 -13.75 -15.11 60.55
C ARG A 181 -13.25 -16.55 60.76
N GLY A 182 -12.03 -16.87 60.33
CA GLY A 182 -11.41 -18.18 60.56
C GLY A 182 -10.99 -18.41 62.02
N LEU A 183 -10.54 -17.36 62.72
CA LEU A 183 -10.15 -17.45 64.13
C LEU A 183 -11.36 -17.62 65.07
N GLN A 184 -12.51 -17.04 64.72
CA GLN A 184 -13.74 -17.14 65.51
C GLN A 184 -14.32 -18.57 65.48
N ASN A 185 -14.28 -19.24 64.32
CA ASN A 185 -14.70 -20.64 64.18
C ASN A 185 -13.71 -21.65 64.81
N PHE A 186 -12.44 -21.29 64.98
CA PHE A 186 -11.45 -22.13 65.67
C PHE A 186 -11.49 -21.95 67.20
N LEU A 187 -11.88 -20.78 67.70
CA LEU A 187 -11.99 -20.50 69.13
C LEU A 187 -13.25 -21.08 69.78
N GLU A 188 -14.35 -21.21 69.03
CA GLU A 188 -15.60 -21.81 69.52
C GLU A 188 -15.51 -23.33 69.70
N TYR A 189 -14.50 -23.98 69.09
CA TYR A 189 -14.22 -25.42 69.25
C TYR A 189 -13.17 -25.73 70.34
N SER A 190 -12.60 -24.71 70.97
CA SER A 190 -11.50 -24.86 71.95
C SER A 190 -11.92 -24.35 73.33
N GLU A 191 -13.07 -24.81 73.83
CA GLU A 191 -13.51 -24.54 75.21
C GLU A 191 -12.70 -25.32 76.28
N ASN A 192 -11.50 -25.83 75.96
CA ASN A 192 -10.75 -26.70 76.87
C ASN A 192 -9.21 -26.68 76.74
N ILE A 193 -8.58 -25.58 76.29
CA ILE A 193 -7.12 -25.47 76.37
C ILE A 193 -6.73 -24.26 77.20
N ASP A 194 -6.16 -24.58 78.36
CA ASP A 194 -5.65 -23.67 79.38
C ASP A 194 -4.84 -22.49 78.83
N THR A 195 -5.17 -21.32 79.36
CA THR A 195 -4.71 -19.99 78.98
C THR A 195 -3.32 -19.64 79.51
N HIS A 196 -2.26 -20.36 79.11
CA HIS A 196 -0.89 -20.01 79.56
C HIS A 196 0.24 -19.97 78.51
N PHE A 197 -0.03 -20.15 77.21
CA PHE A 197 1.04 -20.27 76.20
C PHE A 197 1.27 -19.06 75.28
N LEU A 198 0.71 -17.87 75.58
CA LEU A 198 0.82 -16.69 74.69
C LEU A 198 1.89 -15.67 75.10
N ASN A 199 3.00 -16.06 75.74
CA ASN A 199 4.10 -15.11 75.97
C ASN A 199 5.52 -15.69 75.97
N ARG A 200 5.95 -16.29 74.86
CA ARG A 200 7.40 -16.46 74.58
C ARG A 200 7.74 -16.03 73.16
N ARG A 201 8.41 -14.87 73.05
CA ARG A 201 9.21 -14.49 71.88
C ARG A 201 10.18 -15.63 71.58
N ILE A 202 10.06 -16.26 70.41
CA ILE A 202 11.12 -17.13 69.90
C ILE A 202 12.18 -16.21 69.31
N ASN A 203 13.21 -15.91 70.09
CA ASN A 203 14.42 -15.22 69.68
C ASN A 203 15.45 -16.30 69.36
N LEU A 204 15.76 -16.53 68.08
CA LEU A 204 16.78 -17.51 67.68
C LEU A 204 18.14 -16.82 67.64
N SER A 205 18.87 -16.94 68.77
CA SER A 205 20.31 -16.66 68.89
C SER A 205 21.09 -17.83 68.29
N TYR A 206 21.99 -17.56 67.34
CA TYR A 206 22.98 -18.54 66.89
C TYR A 206 24.20 -18.44 67.81
N HIS A 207 24.44 -19.47 68.63
CA HIS A 207 25.72 -19.67 69.29
C HIS A 207 26.58 -20.60 68.43
N THR A 208 27.74 -20.09 68.03
CA THR A 208 28.91 -20.84 67.61
C THR A 208 29.43 -21.68 68.76
N GLU A 209 29.67 -22.96 68.53
CA GLU A 209 30.58 -23.77 69.34
C GLU A 209 31.68 -24.33 68.43
N GLU A 210 32.89 -23.79 68.63
CA GLU A 210 34.12 -24.57 68.57
C GLU A 210 34.00 -25.79 69.50
N ASN A 211 34.70 -26.89 69.19
CA ASN A 211 35.63 -27.46 70.17
C ASN A 211 36.50 -28.57 69.57
N TYR A 212 37.81 -28.36 69.78
CA TYR A 212 38.93 -29.27 70.06
C TYR A 212 39.07 -30.60 69.31
#